data_AF-A0A958WD48-F1
#
_entry.id   AF-A0A958WD48-F1
#
_cell.length_a   1.000
_cell.length_b   1.000
_cell.length_c   1.000
_cell.angle_alpha   90.00
_cell.angle_beta   90.00
_cell.angle_gamma   90.00
#
_symmetry.space_group_name_H-M   'P 1'
#
loop_
_entity.id
_entity.type
_entity.pdbx_description
1 polymer ?
#
loop_
_entity_poly.entity_id
_entity_poly.type
_entity_poly.pdbx_seq_one_letter_code
_entity_poly.pdbx_strand_id
1 'polypeptide(L)'
;MFEDYLKDSKYFYEQASSEEGDEDLSRRYFRAAVFCAASAMEAFINFIGSTIETAGTLEPNEIAYINDQVLEISPSKGLVESKMKFNPIDGKIKFIIKRLNVDVSFESDVNWNHFKDFKKLRDRLVHPKDTEDEISVTEYQSKLKYGLNANIYLINKIAAKVFTKGLRKSLLDLTID
;
A
#
# COMPACT_ATOMS: atom_id res chain seq x y z
N MET A 1 13.21 4.38 -1.45
CA MET A 1 11.94 5.03 -1.05
C MET A 1 10.91 4.02 -0.55
N PHE A 2 10.22 3.23 -1.39
CA PHE A 2 9.27 2.23 -0.86
C PHE A 2 9.97 1.13 -0.04
N GLU A 3 11.17 0.73 -0.46
CA GLU A 3 12.01 -0.26 0.23
C GLU A 3 12.37 0.17 1.66
N ASP A 4 12.59 1.48 1.87
CA ASP A 4 12.95 2.02 3.18
C ASP A 4 11.74 2.01 4.11
N TYR A 5 10.57 2.36 3.60
CA TYR A 5 9.31 2.23 4.34
C TYR A 5 8.97 0.79 4.75
N LEU A 6 9.32 -0.23 3.94
CA LEU A 6 9.18 -1.63 4.36
C LEU A 6 10.11 -1.97 5.53
N LYS A 7 11.36 -1.51 5.48
CA LYS A 7 12.34 -1.73 6.57
C LYS A 7 11.90 -1.02 7.84
N ASP A 8 11.47 0.25 7.73
CA ASP A 8 10.99 1.02 8.87
C ASP A 8 9.76 0.38 9.50
N SER A 9 8.83 -0.13 8.68
CA SER A 9 7.66 -0.86 9.17
C SER A 9 8.06 -2.10 9.98
N LYS A 10 8.98 -2.91 9.45
CA LYS A 10 9.51 -4.10 10.15
C LYS A 10 10.23 -3.70 11.44
N TYR A 11 11.08 -2.67 11.40
CA TYR A 11 11.77 -2.15 12.57
C TYR A 11 10.80 -1.75 13.68
N PHE A 12 9.80 -0.92 13.36
CA PHE A 12 8.82 -0.47 14.35
C PHE A 12 7.91 -1.60 14.85
N TYR A 13 7.60 -2.59 14.01
CA TYR A 13 6.90 -3.80 14.46
C TYR A 13 7.71 -4.55 15.52
N GLU A 14 9.02 -4.71 15.30
CA GLU A 14 9.92 -5.40 16.23
C GLU A 14 10.06 -4.62 17.54
N GLN A 15 10.24 -3.28 17.47
CA GLN A 15 10.27 -2.43 18.67
C GLN A 15 8.97 -2.55 19.48
N ALA A 16 7.81 -2.52 18.82
CA ALA A 16 6.51 -2.66 19.48
C ALA A 16 6.35 -4.02 20.15
N SER A 17 6.89 -5.09 19.54
CA SER A 17 6.76 -6.47 20.01
C SER A 17 7.75 -6.81 21.13
N SER A 18 8.85 -6.06 21.24
CA SER A 18 9.82 -6.19 22.33
C SER A 18 9.49 -5.32 23.55
N GLU A 19 8.51 -4.42 23.45
CA GLU A 19 8.12 -3.54 24.54
C GLU A 19 7.35 -4.31 25.61
N GLU A 20 7.91 -4.38 26.82
CA GLU A 20 7.30 -5.06 27.96
C GLU A 20 6.83 -4.02 28.99
N GLY A 21 5.52 -4.02 29.27
CA GLY A 21 4.96 -3.22 30.37
C GLY A 21 4.54 -1.79 30.02
N ASP A 22 4.84 -1.28 28.81
CA ASP A 22 4.30 -0.01 28.30
C ASP A 22 3.46 -0.21 27.02
N GLU A 23 2.15 -0.45 27.23
CA GLU A 23 1.21 -0.63 26.12
C GLU A 23 1.00 0.65 25.29
N ASP A 24 1.21 1.84 25.85
CA ASP A 24 1.06 3.08 25.08
C ASP A 24 2.25 3.26 24.14
N LEU A 25 3.48 3.00 24.61
CA LEU A 25 4.67 3.01 23.79
C LEU A 25 4.60 1.94 22.68
N SER A 26 4.18 0.72 23.02
CA SER A 26 3.95 -0.34 22.03
C SER A 26 2.94 0.09 20.95
N ARG A 27 1.80 0.68 21.34
CA ARG A 27 0.82 1.22 20.39
C ARG A 27 1.40 2.31 19.49
N ARG A 28 2.22 3.22 20.01
CA ARG A 28 2.88 4.27 19.21
C ARG A 28 3.78 3.66 18.13
N TYR A 29 4.58 2.66 18.48
CA TYR A 29 5.40 1.94 17.51
C TYR A 29 4.55 1.20 16.48
N PHE A 30 3.47 0.52 16.89
CA PHE A 30 2.57 -0.11 15.93
C PHE A 30 1.91 0.86 14.95
N ARG A 31 1.46 2.04 15.41
CA ARG A 31 0.93 3.09 14.52
C ARG A 31 1.98 3.53 13.51
N ALA A 32 3.21 3.78 13.95
CA ALA A 32 4.31 4.14 13.05
C ALA A 32 4.55 3.04 12.01
N ALA A 33 4.59 1.77 12.44
CA ALA A 33 4.76 0.64 11.56
C ALA A 33 3.64 0.50 10.52
N VAL A 34 2.38 0.74 10.91
CA VAL A 34 1.22 0.77 10.00
C VAL A 34 1.38 1.87 8.96
N PHE A 35 1.75 3.08 9.36
CA PHE A 35 1.95 4.17 8.40
C PHE A 35 3.10 3.89 7.43
N CYS A 36 4.23 3.38 7.92
CA CYS A 36 5.33 2.96 7.05
C CYS A 36 4.89 1.87 6.05
N ALA A 37 4.21 0.81 6.49
CA ALA A 37 3.73 -0.23 5.57
C ALA A 37 2.76 0.32 4.52
N ALA A 38 1.84 1.21 4.90
CA ALA A 38 0.91 1.84 3.95
C ALA A 38 1.65 2.76 2.96
N SER A 39 2.57 3.58 3.43
CA SER A 39 3.40 4.45 2.59
C SER A 39 4.30 3.66 1.65
N ALA A 40 4.79 2.48 2.04
CA ALA A 40 5.51 1.59 1.14
C ALA A 40 4.66 1.17 -0.06
N MET A 41 3.41 0.74 0.17
CA MET A 41 2.50 0.38 -0.90
C MET A 41 2.16 1.57 -1.80
N GLU A 42 1.84 2.72 -1.22
CA GLU A 42 1.54 3.94 -1.99
C GLU A 42 2.73 4.39 -2.85
N ALA A 43 3.93 4.45 -2.25
CA ALA A 43 5.15 4.83 -2.96
C ALA A 43 5.48 3.85 -4.09
N PHE A 44 5.27 2.54 -3.88
CA PHE A 44 5.46 1.55 -4.92
C PHE A 44 4.46 1.72 -6.06
N ILE A 45 3.18 1.91 -5.77
CA ILE A 45 2.15 2.09 -6.81
C ILE A 45 2.38 3.37 -7.62
N ASN A 46 2.78 4.45 -6.97
CA ASN A 46 3.14 5.69 -7.66
C ASN A 46 4.39 5.48 -8.56
N PHE A 47 5.40 4.77 -8.06
CA PHE A 47 6.58 4.41 -8.86
C PHE A 47 6.22 3.55 -10.08
N ILE A 48 5.31 2.58 -9.92
CA ILE A 48 4.79 1.78 -11.02
C ILE A 48 4.04 2.66 -12.03
N GLY A 49 3.20 3.59 -11.57
CA GLY A 49 2.51 4.56 -12.44
C GLY A 49 3.47 5.30 -13.36
N SER A 50 4.50 5.95 -12.79
CA SER A 50 5.50 6.69 -13.57
C SER A 50 6.32 5.78 -14.51
N THR A 51 6.63 4.55 -14.09
CA THR A 51 7.38 3.60 -14.90
C THR A 51 6.57 3.17 -16.13
N ILE A 52 5.30 2.83 -15.94
CA ILE A 52 4.42 2.33 -16.99
C ILE A 52 4.03 3.46 -17.95
N GLU A 53 3.84 4.68 -17.44
CA GLU A 53 3.67 5.90 -18.26
C GLU A 53 4.85 6.09 -19.21
N THR A 54 6.07 5.98 -18.70
CA THR A 54 7.31 6.11 -19.51
C THR A 54 7.40 5.00 -20.59
N ALA A 55 6.89 3.80 -20.30
CA ALA A 55 6.89 2.69 -21.24
C ALA A 55 5.83 2.82 -22.36
N GLY A 56 4.89 3.78 -22.27
CA GLY A 56 3.86 4.02 -23.28
C GLY A 56 2.83 2.88 -23.41
N THR A 57 2.59 2.15 -22.33
CA THR A 57 1.72 0.95 -22.35
C THR A 57 0.29 1.19 -21.87
N LEU A 58 -0.01 2.39 -21.35
CA LEU A 58 -1.31 2.81 -20.85
C LEU A 58 -1.88 3.98 -21.63
N GLU A 59 -3.20 4.04 -21.71
CA GLU A 59 -3.92 5.16 -22.29
C GLU A 59 -3.87 6.40 -21.36
N PRO A 60 -4.04 7.63 -21.88
CA PRO A 60 -3.93 8.86 -21.08
C PRO A 60 -4.85 8.90 -19.85
N ASN A 61 -6.07 8.36 -19.95
CA ASN A 61 -7.01 8.27 -18.84
C ASN A 61 -6.61 7.21 -17.79
N GLU A 62 -5.95 6.12 -18.21
CA GLU A 62 -5.40 5.11 -17.32
C GLU A 62 -4.21 5.66 -16.51
N ILE A 63 -3.34 6.43 -17.19
CA ILE A 63 -2.22 7.15 -16.56
C ILE A 63 -2.76 8.15 -15.53
N ALA A 64 -3.75 8.97 -15.93
CA ALA A 64 -4.38 9.91 -15.03
C ALA A 64 -4.97 9.20 -13.79
N TYR A 65 -5.64 8.06 -13.97
CA TYR A 65 -6.20 7.30 -12.85
C TYR A 65 -5.14 6.84 -11.83
N ILE A 66 -4.02 6.27 -12.29
CA ILE A 66 -2.95 5.81 -11.37
C ILE A 66 -2.31 7.01 -10.65
N ASN A 67 -2.14 8.13 -11.34
CA ASN A 67 -1.49 9.34 -10.84
C ASN A 67 -2.44 10.26 -10.03
N ASP A 68 -3.59 9.75 -9.57
CA ASP A 68 -4.59 10.52 -8.80
C ASP A 68 -5.06 11.79 -9.52
N GLN A 69 -5.32 11.65 -10.82
CA GLN A 69 -5.80 12.69 -11.72
C GLN A 69 -7.05 12.25 -12.49
N VAL A 70 -7.74 13.23 -13.05
CA VAL A 70 -8.80 13.05 -14.04
C VAL A 70 -8.59 14.03 -15.18
N LEU A 71 -8.80 13.57 -16.42
CA LEU A 71 -8.79 14.42 -17.60
C LEU A 71 -10.20 14.98 -17.82
N GLU A 72 -10.34 16.29 -17.78
CA GLU A 72 -11.60 17.00 -18.01
C GLU A 72 -11.48 17.96 -19.19
N ILE A 73 -12.55 18.07 -19.99
CA ILE A 73 -12.63 19.09 -21.04
C ILE A 73 -13.01 20.41 -20.38
N SER A 74 -12.22 21.45 -20.62
CA SER A 74 -12.47 22.82 -20.17
C SER A 74 -13.18 23.60 -21.30
N PRO A 75 -14.51 23.76 -21.29
CA PRO A 75 -15.24 24.33 -22.42
C PRO A 75 -14.89 25.80 -22.68
N SER A 76 -14.51 26.52 -21.63
CA SER A 76 -14.09 27.92 -21.70
C SER A 76 -12.72 28.10 -22.37
N LYS A 77 -11.86 27.08 -22.32
CA LYS A 77 -10.52 27.12 -22.92
C LYS A 77 -10.40 26.27 -24.18
N GLY A 78 -11.34 25.36 -24.43
CA GLY A 78 -11.29 24.41 -25.55
C GLY A 78 -10.15 23.40 -25.42
N LEU A 79 -9.69 23.11 -24.20
CA LEU A 79 -8.53 22.23 -23.93
C LEU A 79 -8.89 21.12 -22.95
N VAL A 80 -8.16 20.01 -23.02
CA VAL A 80 -8.17 18.96 -21.98
C VAL A 80 -7.23 19.39 -20.86
N GLU A 81 -7.75 19.42 -19.63
CA GLU A 81 -7.00 19.75 -18.43
C GLU A 81 -6.93 18.54 -17.50
N SER A 82 -5.80 18.39 -16.81
CA SER A 82 -5.67 17.42 -15.72
C SER A 82 -6.03 18.07 -14.39
N LYS A 83 -6.92 17.44 -13.62
CA LYS A 83 -7.28 17.86 -12.25
C LYS A 83 -6.97 16.76 -11.26
N MET A 84 -6.52 17.15 -10.06
CA MET A 84 -6.31 16.21 -8.97
C MET A 84 -7.63 15.54 -8.57
N LYS A 85 -7.61 14.21 -8.51
CA LYS A 85 -8.68 13.36 -8.02
C LYS A 85 -8.06 12.15 -7.32
N PHE A 86 -8.07 12.17 -5.99
CA PHE A 86 -7.57 11.06 -5.20
C PHE A 86 -8.37 9.79 -5.44
N ASN A 87 -7.70 8.74 -5.90
CA ASN A 87 -8.29 7.42 -6.10
C ASN A 87 -7.87 6.50 -4.95
N PRO A 88 -8.78 5.62 -4.48
CA PRO A 88 -8.47 4.71 -3.39
C PRO A 88 -7.35 3.73 -3.80
N ILE A 89 -6.39 3.52 -2.90
CA ILE A 89 -5.19 2.72 -3.19
C ILE A 89 -5.51 1.28 -3.62
N ASP A 90 -6.55 0.66 -3.04
CA ASP A 90 -6.98 -0.68 -3.44
C ASP A 90 -7.58 -0.70 -4.85
N GLY A 91 -8.21 0.40 -5.29
CA GLY A 91 -8.64 0.59 -6.68
C GLY A 91 -7.45 0.64 -7.64
N LYS A 92 -6.42 1.43 -7.30
CA LYS A 92 -5.18 1.53 -8.10
C LYS A 92 -4.46 0.18 -8.20
N ILE A 93 -4.35 -0.56 -7.10
CA ILE A 93 -3.74 -1.91 -7.09
C ILE A 93 -4.56 -2.89 -7.94
N LYS A 94 -5.90 -2.90 -7.79
CA LYS A 94 -6.77 -3.76 -8.61
C LYS A 94 -6.61 -3.47 -10.10
N PHE A 95 -6.56 -2.18 -10.46
CA PHE A 95 -6.35 -1.75 -11.83
C PHE A 95 -5.03 -2.30 -12.37
N ILE A 96 -3.92 -2.11 -11.66
CA ILE A 96 -2.60 -2.62 -12.07
C ILE A 96 -2.60 -4.15 -12.20
N ILE A 97 -3.17 -4.87 -11.23
CA ILE A 97 -3.26 -6.34 -11.26
C ILE A 97 -4.01 -6.82 -12.50
N LYS A 98 -5.19 -6.24 -12.79
CA LYS A 98 -5.99 -6.63 -13.96
C LYS A 98 -5.32 -6.21 -15.27
N ARG A 99 -4.80 -4.98 -15.33
CA ARG A 99 -4.23 -4.40 -16.54
C ARG A 99 -2.95 -5.08 -16.99
N LEU A 100 -2.15 -5.54 -16.04
CA LEU A 100 -0.90 -6.27 -16.29
C LEU A 100 -1.10 -7.79 -16.26
N ASN A 101 -2.30 -8.29 -15.99
CA ASN A 101 -2.57 -9.71 -15.79
C ASN A 101 -1.62 -10.35 -14.75
N VAL A 102 -1.53 -9.73 -13.57
CA VAL A 102 -0.80 -10.26 -12.42
C VAL A 102 -1.61 -11.40 -11.80
N ASP A 103 -0.94 -12.50 -11.49
CA ASP A 103 -1.55 -13.69 -10.87
C ASP A 103 -1.88 -13.47 -9.39
N VAL A 104 -3.02 -12.81 -9.16
CA VAL A 104 -3.67 -12.55 -7.85
C VAL A 104 -5.19 -12.58 -8.06
N SER A 105 -5.91 -13.41 -7.29
CA SER A 105 -7.38 -13.41 -7.25
C SER A 105 -7.88 -12.46 -6.17
N PHE A 106 -8.94 -11.69 -6.44
CA PHE A 106 -9.54 -10.80 -5.44
C PHE A 106 -10.54 -11.51 -4.52
N GLU A 107 -10.92 -12.73 -4.89
CA GLU A 107 -11.92 -13.57 -4.24
C GLU A 107 -11.25 -14.59 -3.32
N SER A 108 -10.19 -15.27 -3.79
CA SER A 108 -9.58 -16.40 -3.10
C SER A 108 -8.18 -16.14 -2.55
N ASP A 109 -7.46 -15.09 -2.98
CA ASP A 109 -6.11 -14.82 -2.46
C ASP A 109 -6.18 -14.27 -1.02
N VAL A 110 -5.62 -15.04 -0.08
CA VAL A 110 -5.58 -14.66 1.34
C VAL A 110 -4.83 -13.35 1.57
N ASN A 111 -3.77 -13.08 0.80
CA ASN A 111 -2.98 -11.86 0.94
C ASN A 111 -3.77 -10.64 0.46
N TRP A 112 -4.64 -10.80 -0.54
CA TRP A 112 -5.54 -9.72 -0.94
C TRP A 112 -6.52 -9.36 0.19
N ASN A 113 -7.05 -10.36 0.91
CA ASN A 113 -7.93 -10.13 2.05
C ASN A 113 -7.19 -9.49 3.23
N HIS A 114 -5.99 -9.98 3.56
CA HIS A 114 -5.13 -9.37 4.57
C HIS A 114 -4.78 -7.91 4.25
N PHE A 115 -4.49 -7.60 2.99
CA PHE A 115 -4.27 -6.22 2.54
C PHE A 115 -5.51 -5.34 2.78
N LYS A 116 -6.71 -5.82 2.45
CA LYS A 116 -7.96 -5.07 2.69
C LYS A 116 -8.19 -4.81 4.18
N ASP A 117 -7.90 -5.79 5.04
CA ASP A 117 -8.07 -5.61 6.48
C ASP A 117 -7.01 -4.70 7.10
N PHE A 118 -5.78 -4.76 6.60
CA PHE A 118 -4.73 -3.80 6.93
C PHE A 118 -5.08 -2.38 6.48
N LYS A 119 -5.66 -2.21 5.28
CA LYS A 119 -6.16 -0.91 4.81
C LYS A 119 -7.23 -0.36 5.77
N LYS A 120 -8.19 -1.19 6.22
CA LYS A 120 -9.21 -0.75 7.19
C LYS A 120 -8.58 -0.29 8.51
N LEU A 121 -7.54 -0.97 8.97
CA LEU A 121 -6.76 -0.53 10.14
C LEU A 121 -6.17 0.85 9.90
N ARG A 122 -5.44 1.04 8.79
CA ARG A 122 -4.87 2.36 8.43
C ARG A 122 -5.95 3.44 8.37
N ASP A 123 -7.06 3.17 7.69
CA ASP A 123 -8.14 4.14 7.52
C ASP A 123 -8.74 4.56 8.86
N ARG A 124 -8.89 3.62 9.81
CA ARG A 124 -9.32 3.91 11.19
C ARG A 124 -8.33 4.83 11.92
N LEU A 125 -7.02 4.67 11.70
CA LEU A 125 -6.00 5.51 12.34
C LEU A 125 -5.92 6.92 11.73
N VAL A 126 -6.13 7.07 10.43
CA VAL A 126 -6.11 8.37 9.74
C VAL A 126 -7.40 9.15 9.98
N HIS A 127 -8.54 8.44 10.04
CA HIS A 127 -9.87 9.01 10.18
C HIS A 127 -10.57 8.40 11.40
N PRO A 128 -10.07 8.69 12.62
CA PRO A 128 -10.66 8.14 13.83
C PRO A 128 -12.09 8.66 13.99
N LYS A 129 -13.02 7.74 14.26
CA LYS A 129 -14.39 8.08 14.66
C LYS A 129 -14.51 8.24 16.17
N ASP A 130 -13.61 7.58 16.88
CA ASP A 130 -13.54 7.55 18.35
C ASP A 130 -12.45 8.52 18.81
N THR A 131 -12.59 9.08 20.00
CA THR A 131 -11.60 10.01 20.57
C THR A 131 -10.34 9.33 21.07
N GLU A 132 -10.41 8.01 21.33
CA GLU A 132 -9.32 7.21 21.85
C GLU A 132 -9.03 6.01 20.93
N ASP A 133 -7.76 5.59 20.92
CA ASP A 133 -7.34 4.39 20.20
C ASP A 133 -7.58 3.14 21.06
N GLU A 134 -8.76 2.56 20.88
CA GLU A 134 -9.20 1.35 21.58
C GLU A 134 -8.63 0.04 20.98
N ILE A 135 -7.74 0.12 20.00
CA ILE A 135 -7.15 -1.08 19.38
C ILE A 135 -6.15 -1.71 20.36
N SER A 136 -6.38 -2.97 20.70
CA SER A 136 -5.46 -3.73 21.57
C SER A 136 -4.11 -3.96 20.89
N VAL A 137 -3.05 -4.07 21.70
CA VAL A 137 -1.69 -4.43 21.26
C VAL A 137 -1.71 -5.72 20.42
N THR A 138 -2.45 -6.75 20.85
CA THR A 138 -2.59 -8.02 20.12
C THR A 138 -3.27 -7.86 18.77
N GLU A 139 -4.29 -7.00 18.69
CA GLU A 139 -4.98 -6.72 17.42
C GLU A 139 -4.06 -5.99 16.44
N TYR A 140 -3.31 -4.98 16.92
CA TYR A 140 -2.27 -4.31 16.14
C TYR A 140 -1.26 -5.31 15.59
N GLN A 141 -0.68 -6.13 16.46
CA GLN A 141 0.34 -7.09 16.12
C GLN A 141 -0.14 -8.05 15.03
N SER A 142 -1.34 -8.61 15.17
CA SER A 142 -1.92 -9.53 14.19
C SER A 142 -2.20 -8.85 12.85
N LYS A 143 -2.91 -7.71 12.85
CA LYS A 143 -3.29 -7.01 11.61
C LYS A 143 -2.08 -6.47 10.85
N LEU A 144 -1.08 -5.97 11.57
CA LEU A 144 0.14 -5.47 10.95
C LEU A 144 1.03 -6.59 10.42
N LYS A 145 1.17 -7.70 11.14
CA LYS A 145 1.87 -8.90 10.63
C LYS A 145 1.30 -9.34 9.29
N TYR A 146 -0.01 -9.57 9.24
CA TYR A 146 -0.66 -9.99 8.01
C TYR A 146 -0.66 -8.90 6.93
N GLY A 147 -0.80 -7.64 7.33
CA GLY A 147 -0.77 -6.49 6.43
C GLY A 147 0.57 -6.24 5.76
N LEU A 148 1.66 -6.26 6.52
CA LEU A 148 3.01 -6.09 5.99
C LEU A 148 3.37 -7.24 5.05
N ASN A 149 3.08 -8.49 5.45
CA ASN A 149 3.31 -9.66 4.60
C ASN A 149 2.50 -9.57 3.30
N ALA A 150 1.24 -9.16 3.38
CA ALA A 150 0.40 -8.95 2.20
C ALA A 150 0.94 -7.85 1.28
N ASN A 151 1.44 -6.74 1.85
CA ASN A 151 2.05 -5.67 1.06
C ASN A 151 3.29 -6.18 0.32
N ILE A 152 4.21 -6.87 1.01
CA ILE A 152 5.41 -7.45 0.40
C ILE A 152 5.02 -8.44 -0.72
N TYR A 153 4.02 -9.30 -0.47
CA TYR A 153 3.52 -10.25 -1.46
C TYR A 153 2.98 -9.56 -2.73
N LEU A 154 2.09 -8.59 -2.58
CA LEU A 154 1.48 -7.88 -3.71
C LEU A 154 2.52 -7.08 -4.49
N ILE A 155 3.42 -6.37 -3.79
CA ILE A 155 4.53 -5.64 -4.40
C ILE A 155 5.41 -6.61 -5.19
N ASN A 156 5.74 -7.77 -4.62
CA ASN A 156 6.57 -8.78 -5.29
C ASN A 156 5.92 -9.35 -6.56
N LYS A 157 4.62 -9.68 -6.50
CA LYS A 157 3.86 -10.18 -7.66
C LYS A 157 3.77 -9.14 -8.78
N ILE A 158 3.51 -7.88 -8.44
CA ILE A 158 3.47 -6.79 -9.42
C ILE A 158 4.86 -6.54 -10.00
N ALA A 159 5.90 -6.44 -9.16
CA ALA A 159 7.27 -6.23 -9.60
C ALA A 159 7.75 -7.35 -10.54
N ALA A 160 7.45 -8.61 -10.20
CA ALA A 160 7.78 -9.76 -11.05
C ALA A 160 7.12 -9.66 -12.44
N LYS A 161 5.92 -9.09 -12.52
CA LYS A 161 5.23 -8.90 -13.79
C LYS A 161 5.78 -7.73 -14.60
N VAL A 162 6.06 -6.60 -13.95
CA VAL A 162 6.54 -5.36 -14.59
C VAL A 162 8.00 -5.46 -15.01
N PHE A 163 8.86 -5.95 -14.14
CA PHE A 163 10.31 -5.95 -14.31
C PHE A 163 10.88 -7.30 -14.69
N THR A 164 10.04 -8.31 -14.92
CA THR A 164 10.42 -9.73 -15.12
C THR A 164 11.22 -10.33 -13.96
N LYS A 165 11.30 -9.62 -12.83
CA LYS A 165 12.01 -10.02 -11.61
C LYS A 165 11.25 -9.50 -10.39
N GLY A 166 11.10 -10.37 -9.40
CA GLY A 166 10.51 -10.01 -8.11
C GLY A 166 11.43 -9.12 -7.26
N LEU A 167 11.02 -8.90 -6.02
CA LEU A 167 11.80 -8.18 -5.04
C LEU A 167 13.12 -8.91 -4.71
N ARG A 168 14.10 -8.13 -4.24
CA ARG A 168 15.35 -8.66 -3.68
C ARG A 168 15.05 -9.48 -2.43
N LYS A 169 15.84 -10.53 -2.19
CA LYS A 169 15.70 -11.40 -1.02
C LYS A 169 15.63 -10.61 0.29
N SER A 170 16.47 -9.58 0.44
CA SER A 170 16.48 -8.71 1.62
C SER A 170 15.16 -8.00 1.93
N LEU A 171 14.26 -7.87 0.94
CA LEU A 171 12.91 -7.31 1.15
C LEU A 171 11.87 -8.40 1.41
N LEU A 172 12.07 -9.58 0.84
CA LEU A 172 11.22 -10.75 1.11
C LEU A 172 11.43 -11.22 2.56
N ASP A 173 12.66 -11.17 3.06
CA ASP A 173 13.02 -11.52 4.43
C ASP A 173 12.47 -10.53 5.49
N LEU A 174 11.80 -9.44 5.08
CA LEU A 174 11.11 -8.51 5.98
C LEU A 174 9.74 -9.03 6.44
N THR A 175 9.27 -10.16 5.92
CA THR A 175 8.03 -10.78 6.39
C THR A 175 8.13 -11.15 7.87
N ILE A 176 7.00 -11.16 8.54
CA ILE A 176 6.87 -11.53 9.95
C ILE A 176 6.30 -12.94 10.03
N ASP A 177 7.02 -13.82 10.73
CA ASP A 177 6.67 -15.23 10.96
C ASP A 177 5.48 -15.40 11.91
#